data_AF-A0A4S3KF26-F1
#
_entry.id   AF-A0A4S3KF26-F1
#
_cell.length_a   1.000
_cell.length_b   1.000
_cell.length_c   1.000
_cell.angle_alpha   90.00
_cell.angle_beta   90.00
_cell.angle_gamma   90.00
#
_symmetry.space_group_name_H-M   'P 1'
#
loop_
_entity.id
_entity.type
_entity.pdbx_description
1 polymer ?
#
loop_
_entity_poly.entity_id
_entity_poly.type
_entity_poly.pdbx_seq_one_letter_code
_entity_poly.pdbx_strand_id
1 'polypeptide(L)'
;MKRRSIEPRQPRTQTEESLCRALLSMRTVAEMRDFLRDLCTPAEVEALVDRWSVVPHLLTATPYREIHELTAVSITTIGRVARYLNQGNGGYLAAVARAQHARKPRRAIGASREQGNALRVTNTSAKPIRPRRSPEVRA
;
A
#
# COMPACT_ATOMS: atom_id res chain seq x y z
N MET A 1 -39.43 22.16 29.37
CA MET A 1 -39.34 20.69 29.57
C MET A 1 -37.92 20.32 29.93
N LYS A 2 -37.67 19.71 31.10
CA LYS A 2 -36.33 19.22 31.49
C LYS A 2 -35.94 18.06 30.57
N ARG A 3 -34.93 18.23 29.71
CA ARG A 3 -34.36 17.11 28.95
C ARG A 3 -33.82 16.09 29.96
N ARG A 4 -34.41 14.90 29.97
CA ARG A 4 -33.93 13.79 30.79
C ARG A 4 -32.60 13.35 30.18
N SER A 5 -31.51 13.44 30.93
CA SER A 5 -30.19 12.95 30.49
C SER A 5 -30.28 11.43 30.36
N ILE A 6 -30.20 10.93 29.14
CA ILE A 6 -30.12 9.50 28.87
C ILE A 6 -28.63 9.21 28.68
N GLU A 7 -28.04 8.48 29.62
CA GLU A 7 -26.66 8.01 29.51
C GLU A 7 -26.63 6.70 28.69
N PRO A 8 -25.62 6.52 27.83
CA PRO A 8 -25.46 5.27 27.08
C PRO A 8 -25.16 4.11 28.04
N ARG A 9 -25.74 2.94 27.75
CA ARG A 9 -25.51 1.72 28.56
C ARG A 9 -24.06 1.25 28.57
N GLN A 10 -23.29 1.58 27.52
CA GLN A 10 -21.90 1.15 27.37
C GLN A 10 -20.94 2.34 27.36
N PRO A 11 -19.72 2.19 27.92
CA PRO A 11 -18.68 3.21 27.85
C PRO A 11 -18.31 3.53 26.40
N ARG A 12 -18.04 4.81 26.09
CA ARG A 12 -17.65 5.23 24.73
C ARG A 12 -16.42 4.50 24.20
N THR A 13 -15.43 4.23 25.06
CA THR A 13 -14.20 3.51 24.70
C THR A 13 -14.47 2.07 24.24
N GLN A 14 -15.42 1.39 24.88
CA GLN A 14 -15.81 0.03 24.48
C GLN A 14 -16.54 0.05 23.13
N THR A 15 -17.43 1.03 22.92
CA THR A 15 -18.11 1.22 21.63
C THR A 15 -17.11 1.56 20.51
N GLU A 16 -16.11 2.39 20.80
CA GLU A 16 -15.02 2.73 19.85
C GLU A 16 -14.19 1.51 19.47
N GLU A 17 -13.82 0.67 20.45
CA GLU A 17 -13.09 -0.57 20.17
C GLU A 17 -13.93 -1.53 19.32
N SER A 18 -15.22 -1.68 19.64
CA SER A 18 -16.17 -2.49 18.87
C SER A 18 -16.29 -2.00 17.42
N LEU A 19 -16.40 -0.68 17.22
CA LEU A 19 -16.42 -0.07 15.89
C LEU A 19 -15.11 -0.36 15.11
N CYS A 20 -13.96 -0.20 15.75
CA CYS A 20 -12.67 -0.52 15.14
C CYS A 20 -12.59 -1.99 14.72
N ARG A 21 -13.09 -2.90 15.55
CA ARG A 21 -13.15 -4.34 15.22
C ARG A 21 -14.07 -4.63 14.04
N ALA A 22 -15.22 -3.96 13.96
CA ALA A 22 -16.14 -4.07 12.82
C ALA A 22 -15.47 -3.60 11.52
N LEU A 23 -14.83 -2.43 11.53
CA LEU A 23 -14.09 -1.90 10.38
C LEU A 23 -12.98 -2.87 9.90
N LEU A 24 -12.24 -3.48 10.83
CA LEU A 24 -11.18 -4.44 10.51
C LEU A 24 -11.70 -5.79 9.98
N SER A 25 -12.98 -6.09 10.15
CA SER A 25 -13.58 -7.37 9.74
C SER A 25 -13.96 -7.43 8.25
N MET A 26 -14.08 -6.28 7.59
CA MET A 26 -14.42 -6.18 6.17
C MET A 26 -13.29 -6.76 5.32
N ARG A 27 -13.64 -7.62 4.35
CA ARG A 27 -12.67 -8.39 3.56
C ARG A 27 -12.46 -7.81 2.17
N THR A 28 -13.45 -7.09 1.66
CA THR A 28 -13.42 -6.53 0.30
C THR A 28 -13.72 -5.03 0.29
N VAL A 29 -13.31 -4.37 -0.81
CA VAL A 29 -13.61 -2.95 -1.02
C VAL A 29 -15.12 -2.72 -1.19
N ALA A 30 -15.85 -3.68 -1.76
CA ALA A 30 -17.30 -3.59 -1.91
C ALA A 30 -17.99 -3.62 -0.53
N GLU A 31 -17.64 -4.60 0.32
CA GLU A 31 -18.16 -4.70 1.69
C GLU A 31 -17.89 -3.42 2.49
N MET A 32 -16.65 -2.89 2.43
CA MET A 32 -16.32 -1.66 3.14
C MET A 32 -17.08 -0.44 2.59
N ARG A 33 -17.36 -0.37 1.29
CA ARG A 33 -18.15 0.73 0.70
C ARG A 33 -19.59 0.71 1.17
N ASP A 34 -20.21 -0.47 1.20
CA ASP A 34 -21.59 -0.60 1.68
C ASP A 34 -21.66 -0.29 3.17
N PHE A 35 -20.73 -0.81 3.97
CA PHE A 35 -20.63 -0.49 5.40
C PHE A 35 -20.50 1.02 5.68
N LEU A 36 -19.63 1.73 4.92
CA LEU A 36 -19.47 3.18 5.10
C LEU A 36 -20.72 3.97 4.68
N ARG A 37 -21.48 3.51 3.69
CA ARG A 37 -22.74 4.15 3.27
C ARG A 37 -23.87 3.95 4.28
N ASP A 38 -23.85 2.85 5.02
CA ASP A 38 -24.78 2.60 6.12
C ASP A 38 -24.41 3.39 7.38
N LEU A 39 -23.11 3.49 7.69
CA LEU A 39 -22.60 4.14 8.90
C LEU A 39 -22.55 5.67 8.82
N CYS A 40 -22.25 6.20 7.63
CA CYS A 40 -22.00 7.62 7.42
C CYS A 40 -23.05 8.24 6.50
N THR A 41 -23.31 9.53 6.70
CA THR A 41 -24.02 10.33 5.72
C THR A 41 -23.19 10.50 4.43
N PRO A 42 -23.81 10.79 3.28
CA PRO A 42 -23.07 11.01 2.02
C PRO A 42 -21.96 12.07 2.15
N ALA A 43 -22.23 13.18 2.83
CA ALA A 43 -21.25 14.25 3.06
C ALA A 43 -20.06 13.81 3.94
N GLU A 44 -20.28 12.92 4.90
CA GLU A 44 -19.19 12.36 5.70
C GLU A 44 -18.32 11.42 4.87
N VAL A 45 -18.92 10.60 4.00
CA VAL A 45 -18.15 9.75 3.07
C VAL A 45 -17.32 10.61 2.12
N GLU A 46 -17.90 11.66 1.53
CA GLU A 46 -17.17 12.64 0.70
C GLU A 46 -16.00 13.25 1.46
N ALA A 47 -16.23 13.70 2.70
CA ALA A 47 -15.17 14.28 3.54
C ALA A 47 -14.04 13.28 3.86
N LEU A 48 -14.35 11.98 4.02
CA LEU A 48 -13.32 10.94 4.19
C LEU A 48 -12.52 10.72 2.90
N VAL A 49 -13.19 10.71 1.75
CA VAL A 49 -12.56 10.56 0.44
C VAL A 49 -11.64 11.75 0.14
N ASP A 50 -12.09 12.98 0.36
CA ASP A 50 -11.29 14.19 0.19
C ASP A 50 -10.05 14.20 1.06
N ARG A 51 -10.17 13.77 2.32
CA ARG A 51 -9.01 13.67 3.22
C ARG A 51 -8.02 12.62 2.76
N TRP A 52 -8.49 11.51 2.20
CA TRP A 52 -7.62 10.45 1.70
C TRP A 52 -6.94 10.83 0.37
N SER A 53 -7.65 11.51 -0.53
CA SER A 53 -7.15 11.87 -1.86
C SER A 53 -5.91 12.77 -1.82
N VAL A 54 -5.78 13.61 -0.78
CA VAL A 54 -4.63 14.50 -0.60
C VAL A 54 -3.39 13.81 -0.01
N VAL A 55 -3.53 12.64 0.63
CA VAL A 55 -2.43 11.97 1.35
C VAL A 55 -1.24 11.63 0.43
N PRO A 56 -1.43 11.02 -0.76
CA PRO A 56 -0.30 10.69 -1.63
C PRO A 56 0.50 11.93 -2.06
N HIS A 57 -0.17 13.06 -2.32
CA HIS A 57 0.48 14.30 -2.74
C HIS A 57 1.28 14.96 -1.60
N LEU A 58 0.75 14.90 -0.37
CA LEU A 58 1.48 15.37 0.80
C LEU A 58 2.76 14.55 1.04
N LEU A 59 2.72 13.24 0.79
CA LEU A 59 3.88 12.36 0.90
C LEU A 59 4.94 12.63 -0.17
N THR A 60 4.54 13.16 -1.33
CA THR A 60 5.47 13.61 -2.39
C THR A 60 5.88 15.07 -2.25
N ALA A 61 5.59 15.71 -1.11
CA ALA A 61 5.88 17.11 -0.82
C ALA A 61 5.31 18.10 -1.86
N THR A 62 4.18 17.75 -2.50
CA THR A 62 3.50 18.62 -3.47
C THR A 62 2.99 19.90 -2.78
N PRO A 63 3.19 21.10 -3.36
CA PRO A 63 2.68 22.35 -2.80
C PRO A 63 1.15 22.36 -2.64
N TYR A 64 0.62 22.92 -1.55
CA TYR A 64 -0.82 22.86 -1.25
C TYR A 64 -1.74 23.44 -2.33
N ARG A 65 -1.28 24.47 -3.04
CA ARG A 65 -2.02 25.04 -4.16
C ARG A 65 -2.19 24.03 -5.29
N GLU A 66 -1.13 23.32 -5.64
CA GLU A 66 -1.17 22.29 -6.67
C GLU A 66 -2.04 21.10 -6.22
N ILE A 67 -1.96 20.72 -4.93
CA ILE A 67 -2.87 19.71 -4.36
C ILE A 67 -4.34 20.15 -4.52
N HIS A 68 -4.65 21.42 -4.24
CA HIS A 68 -6.00 21.95 -4.44
C HIS A 68 -6.43 21.90 -5.90
N GLU A 69 -5.56 22.28 -6.84
CA GLU A 69 -5.85 22.23 -8.28
C GLU A 69 -6.07 20.78 -8.78
N LEU A 70 -5.35 19.80 -8.22
CA LEU A 70 -5.47 18.38 -8.59
C LEU A 70 -6.67 17.67 -7.96
N THR A 71 -7.05 18.06 -6.73
CA THR A 71 -8.02 17.31 -5.92
C THR A 71 -9.33 18.05 -5.67
N ALA A 72 -9.40 19.36 -6.00
CA ALA A 72 -10.46 20.29 -5.62
C ALA A 72 -10.69 20.43 -4.09
N VAL A 73 -9.86 19.79 -3.26
CA VAL A 73 -9.97 19.85 -1.79
C VAL A 73 -9.45 21.19 -1.29
N SER A 74 -10.19 21.85 -0.39
CA SER A 74 -9.80 23.18 0.12
C SER A 74 -8.42 23.17 0.79
N ILE A 75 -7.67 24.27 0.65
CA ILE A 75 -6.36 24.46 1.31
C ILE A 75 -6.46 24.27 2.82
N THR A 76 -7.55 24.70 3.45
CA THR A 76 -7.81 24.48 4.88
C THR A 76 -7.90 23.00 5.23
N THR A 77 -8.57 22.19 4.41
CA THR A 77 -8.64 20.74 4.60
C THR A 77 -7.27 20.09 4.37
N ILE A 78 -6.56 20.48 3.31
CA ILE A 78 -5.19 20.01 3.02
C ILE A 78 -4.27 20.26 4.22
N GLY A 79 -4.29 21.47 4.77
CA GLY A 79 -3.48 21.84 5.94
C GLY A 79 -3.82 21.00 7.19
N ARG A 80 -5.10 20.68 7.41
CA ARG A 80 -5.51 19.77 8.51
C ARG A 80 -4.96 18.36 8.30
N VAL A 81 -5.06 17.81 7.09
CA VAL A 81 -4.51 16.48 6.79
C VAL A 81 -3.01 16.47 6.97
N ALA A 82 -2.29 17.47 6.44
CA ALA A 82 -0.85 17.60 6.60
C ALA A 82 -0.41 17.65 8.07
N ARG A 83 -1.14 18.37 8.92
CA ARG A 83 -0.89 18.40 10.36
C ARG A 83 -0.99 17.01 10.99
N TYR A 84 -2.08 16.29 10.75
CA TYR A 84 -2.28 14.95 11.35
C TYR A 84 -1.47 13.84 10.67
N LEU A 85 -1.00 14.05 9.44
CA LEU A 85 -0.04 13.16 8.80
C LEU A 85 1.32 13.23 9.50
N ASN A 86 1.76 14.43 9.89
CA ASN A 86 3.07 14.65 10.52
C ASN A 86 3.07 14.51 12.05
N GLN A 87 1.98 14.91 12.71
CA GLN A 87 1.89 15.02 14.18
C GLN A 87 0.79 14.15 14.79
N GLY A 88 0.09 13.34 13.97
CA GLY A 88 -0.99 12.47 14.45
C GLY A 88 -0.52 11.09 14.88
N ASN A 89 -1.46 10.17 14.98
CA ASN A 89 -1.24 8.82 15.51
C ASN A 89 -0.58 7.84 14.51
N GLY A 90 -0.04 8.33 13.39
CA GLY A 90 0.62 7.49 12.36
C GLY A 90 -0.32 6.64 11.50
N GLY A 91 -1.64 6.72 11.69
CA GLY A 91 -2.62 5.89 10.96
C GLY A 91 -2.59 6.06 9.44
N TYR A 92 -2.37 7.29 8.94
CA TYR A 92 -2.23 7.54 7.50
C TYR A 92 -1.04 6.79 6.90
N LEU A 93 0.13 6.86 7.55
CA LEU A 93 1.35 6.20 7.08
C LEU A 93 1.16 4.66 7.07
N ALA A 94 0.55 4.12 8.13
CA ALA A 94 0.26 2.69 8.22
C ALA A 94 -0.69 2.22 7.11
N ALA A 95 -1.74 3.00 6.81
CA ALA A 95 -2.70 2.67 5.75
C ALA A 95 -2.05 2.71 4.37
N VAL A 96 -1.25 3.74 4.07
CA VAL A 96 -0.52 3.88 2.80
C VAL A 96 0.44 2.71 2.59
N ALA A 97 1.24 2.37 3.61
CA ALA A 97 2.17 1.25 3.54
C ALA A 97 1.45 -0.07 3.22
N ARG A 98 0.35 -0.37 3.91
CA ARG A 98 -0.46 -1.59 3.66
C ARG A 98 -1.06 -1.62 2.26
N ALA A 99 -1.57 -0.50 1.77
CA ALA A 99 -2.13 -0.40 0.42
C ALA A 99 -1.09 -0.64 -0.67
N GLN A 100 0.17 -0.22 -0.47
CA GLN A 100 1.27 -0.50 -1.39
C GLN A 100 1.68 -1.98 -1.37
N HIS A 101 1.72 -2.62 -0.19
CA HIS A 101 2.05 -4.05 -0.08
C HIS A 101 1.01 -4.96 -0.74
N ALA A 102 -0.28 -4.62 -0.63
CA ALA A 102 -1.35 -5.37 -1.30
C ALA A 102 -1.24 -5.35 -2.84
N ARG A 103 -0.58 -4.34 -3.42
CA ARG A 103 -0.43 -4.18 -4.88
C ARG A 103 0.78 -4.92 -5.46
N LYS A 104 1.73 -5.39 -4.66
CA LYS A 104 2.91 -6.09 -5.19
C LYS A 104 2.51 -7.55 -5.51
N PRO A 105 2.42 -7.97 -6.79
CA PRO A 105 2.23 -9.39 -7.07
C PRO A 105 3.40 -10.13 -6.45
N ARG A 106 3.12 -11.19 -5.67
CA ARG A 106 4.16 -12.12 -5.21
C ARG A 106 4.87 -12.60 -6.46
N ARG A 107 6.12 -12.15 -6.68
CA ARG A 107 6.97 -12.69 -7.75
C ARG A 107 6.92 -14.20 -7.59
N ALA A 108 6.45 -14.90 -8.62
CA ALA A 108 6.46 -16.35 -8.66
C ALA A 108 7.89 -16.83 -8.39
N ILE A 109 8.10 -17.41 -7.21
CA ILE A 109 9.34 -18.14 -6.89
C ILE A 109 9.13 -19.52 -7.49
N GLY A 110 9.70 -19.78 -8.67
CA GLY A 110 9.69 -21.10 -9.27
C GLY A 110 9.93 -21.12 -10.77
N ALA A 111 11.20 -21.11 -11.17
CA ALA A 111 11.65 -21.79 -12.38
C ALA A 111 13.18 -21.86 -12.38
N SER A 112 13.75 -22.94 -11.81
CA SER A 112 14.97 -23.63 -12.32
C SER A 112 15.46 -24.64 -11.28
N ARG A 113 14.88 -25.84 -11.32
CA ARG A 113 15.52 -27.09 -10.85
C ARG A 113 14.77 -28.26 -11.47
N GLU A 114 15.33 -28.80 -12.56
CA GLU A 114 15.38 -30.21 -12.99
C GLU A 114 16.44 -30.22 -14.12
N GLN A 115 17.70 -30.65 -13.95
CA GLN A 115 18.19 -32.03 -13.82
C GLN A 115 17.51 -33.02 -14.77
N GLY A 116 18.07 -33.15 -15.98
CA GLY A 116 17.89 -34.29 -16.88
C GLY A 116 19.25 -34.83 -17.30
N ASN A 117 19.66 -35.95 -16.70
CA ASN A 117 20.81 -36.77 -17.10
C ASN A 117 20.29 -37.92 -17.98
N ALA A 118 20.85 -38.10 -19.19
CA ALA A 118 21.07 -39.42 -19.79
C ALA A 118 21.84 -39.34 -21.13
N LEU A 119 23.07 -39.87 -21.09
CA LEU A 119 23.78 -40.65 -22.12
C LEU A 119 23.30 -40.60 -23.60
N ARG A 120 24.21 -40.17 -24.48
CA ARG A 120 24.46 -40.91 -25.73
C ARG A 120 25.95 -40.91 -26.07
N VAL A 121 26.52 -42.10 -25.99
CA VAL A 121 27.83 -42.51 -26.48
C VAL A 121 27.86 -42.39 -28.01
N THR A 122 28.95 -41.87 -28.60
CA THR A 122 29.63 -42.48 -29.75
C THR A 122 30.97 -41.78 -30.07
N ASN A 123 32.02 -42.61 -30.07
CA ASN A 123 33.23 -42.61 -30.90
C ASN A 123 34.17 -41.40 -31.03
N THR A 124 35.30 -41.50 -30.32
CA THR A 124 36.68 -41.63 -30.84
C THR A 124 36.97 -41.33 -32.32
N SER A 125 37.82 -40.33 -32.57
CA SER A 125 39.09 -40.49 -33.32
C SER A 125 39.99 -39.24 -33.29
N ALA A 126 41.25 -39.45 -32.89
CA ALA A 126 42.56 -38.86 -33.31
C ALA A 126 42.64 -37.39 -33.78
N LYS A 127 43.67 -36.57 -33.50
CA LYS A 127 45.04 -36.67 -32.94
C LYS A 127 45.49 -35.23 -32.56
N PRO A 128 46.59 -35.03 -31.81
CA PRO A 128 46.95 -33.75 -31.18
C PRO A 128 47.95 -32.91 -31.99
N ILE A 129 47.93 -31.58 -31.84
CA ILE A 129 49.04 -30.71 -32.20
C ILE A 129 49.33 -29.75 -31.03
N ARG A 130 50.60 -29.73 -30.64
CA ARG A 130 51.24 -29.02 -29.52
C ARG A 130 51.49 -27.53 -29.85
N PRO A 131 51.95 -26.72 -28.87
CA PRO A 131 51.61 -25.30 -28.74
C PRO A 131 52.60 -24.36 -29.42
N ARG A 132 52.22 -23.09 -29.63
CA ARG A 132 53.18 -21.99 -29.76
C ARG A 132 52.79 -20.81 -28.87
N ARG A 133 53.79 -20.42 -28.06
CA ARG A 133 53.96 -19.16 -27.32
C ARG A 133 53.86 -17.97 -28.33
N SER A 134 53.51 -16.75 -27.98
CA SER A 134 54.09 -15.87 -26.96
C SER A 134 53.24 -14.58 -26.78
N PRO A 135 53.49 -13.80 -25.71
CA PRO A 135 52.84 -12.52 -25.39
C PRO A 135 53.57 -11.31 -25.99
N GLU A 136 52.88 -10.16 -26.14
CA GLU A 136 53.39 -8.76 -26.19
C GLU A 136 52.17 -7.84 -26.48
N VAL A 137 51.74 -6.85 -25.68
CA VAL A 137 52.35 -5.64 -25.07
C VAL A 137 52.45 -4.44 -26.04
N ARG A 138 51.99 -3.27 -25.55
CA ARG A 138 52.01 -1.87 -26.09
C ARG A 138 50.77 -1.47 -26.91
N ALA A 139 50.25 -0.26 -26.84
CA ALA A 139 50.43 0.92 -25.97
C ALA A 139 49.16 1.77 -26.14
#